data_AF-A0A7S2AD58-F1
#
_entry.id   AF-A0A7S2AD58-F1
#
_cell.length_a   1.000
_cell.length_b   1.000
_cell.length_c   1.000
_cell.angle_alpha   90.00
_cell.angle_beta   90.00
_cell.angle_gamma   90.00
#
_symmetry.space_group_name_H-M   'P 1'
#
loop_
_entity.id
_entity.type
_entity.pdbx_description
1 polymer ?
#
loop_
_entity_poly.entity_id
_entity_poly.type
_entity_poly.pdbx_seq_one_letter_code
_entity_poly.pdbx_strand_id
1 'polypeptide(L)'
;GFRIYAQPVASPMVTMQKVFGLLTSRNWPLMIGRGLRETAALLARLGGPDVADEALTMMSGHLVINCDWSIAGKYGAHSGPSKAAKARYDTAVRPPAGAPHLWLCGHFTAKSFALLLNLLDEEPKPAERRQLIFWQTKSLVQPLGDRDEWGAW
;
A
#
# COMPACT_ATOMS: atom_id res chain seq x y z
N GLY A 1 13.40 -13.83 -6.23
CA GLY A 1 12.05 -14.39 -6.29
C GLY A 1 11.01 -13.30 -6.12
N PHE A 2 9.79 -13.49 -6.64
CA PHE A 2 8.68 -12.53 -6.54
C PHE A 2 8.31 -12.24 -5.08
N ARG A 3 8.03 -10.97 -4.75
CA ARG A 3 7.63 -10.50 -3.41
C ARG A 3 6.57 -9.40 -3.55
N ILE A 4 5.62 -9.38 -2.62
CA ILE A 4 4.61 -8.33 -2.49
C ILE A 4 4.96 -7.56 -1.21
N TYR A 5 5.25 -6.28 -1.33
CA TYR A 5 5.54 -5.43 -0.19
C TYR A 5 4.31 -4.59 0.17
N ALA A 6 3.89 -4.66 1.43
CA ALA A 6 2.75 -3.90 1.94
C ALA A 6 3.17 -3.07 3.17
N GLN A 7 2.52 -1.93 3.36
CA GLN A 7 2.78 -1.01 4.45
C GLN A 7 1.47 -0.76 5.23
N PRO A 8 1.39 -1.05 6.54
CA PRO A 8 0.29 -0.59 7.36
C PRO A 8 0.28 0.95 7.40
N VAL A 9 -0.92 1.53 7.28
CA VAL A 9 -1.10 2.98 7.13
C VAL A 9 -1.28 3.71 8.46
N ALA A 10 -1.31 2.97 9.57
CA ALA A 10 -1.47 3.52 10.90
C ALA A 10 -0.68 2.74 11.94
N SER A 11 -0.18 3.48 12.91
CA SER A 11 0.57 2.98 14.05
C SER A 11 -0.10 1.76 14.73
N PRO A 12 -1.39 1.78 15.13
CA PRO A 12 -2.02 0.61 15.75
C PRO A 12 -1.94 -0.68 14.91
N MET A 13 -2.03 -0.56 13.58
CA MET A 13 -1.92 -1.73 12.68
C MET A 13 -0.49 -2.30 12.66
N VAL A 14 0.52 -1.46 12.81
CA VAL A 14 1.91 -1.91 12.96
C VAL A 14 2.06 -2.71 14.25
N THR A 15 1.48 -2.28 15.38
CA THR A 15 1.47 -3.08 16.63
C THR A 15 0.80 -4.42 16.38
N MET A 16 -0.41 -4.40 15.79
CA MET A 16 -1.18 -5.62 15.53
C MET A 16 -0.39 -6.63 14.70
N GLN A 17 0.36 -6.16 13.70
CA GLN A 17 1.18 -7.06 12.90
C GLN A 17 2.47 -7.50 13.60
N LYS A 18 3.24 -6.57 14.18
CA LYS A 18 4.54 -6.89 14.79
C LYS A 18 4.41 -7.79 16.02
N VAL A 19 3.40 -7.55 16.84
CA VAL A 19 3.21 -8.25 18.11
C VAL A 19 2.39 -9.52 17.93
N PHE A 20 1.36 -9.47 17.09
CA PHE A 20 0.35 -10.53 17.03
C PHE A 20 0.22 -11.19 15.64
N GLY A 21 0.90 -10.70 14.61
CA GLY A 21 0.83 -11.26 13.25
C GLY A 21 -0.58 -11.20 12.63
N LEU A 22 -1.43 -10.28 13.05
CA LEU A 22 -2.87 -10.38 12.80
C LEU A 22 -3.31 -9.99 11.39
N LEU A 23 -2.58 -9.13 10.69
CA LEU A 23 -3.04 -8.63 9.38
C LEU A 23 -3.15 -9.74 8.34
N THR A 24 -2.38 -10.81 8.50
CA THR A 24 -2.43 -12.02 7.65
C THR A 24 -3.39 -13.09 8.17
N SER A 25 -4.13 -12.83 9.25
CA SER A 25 -5.07 -13.80 9.82
C SER A 25 -6.15 -14.20 8.81
N ARG A 26 -6.44 -15.50 8.77
CA ARG A 26 -7.46 -16.09 7.88
C ARG A 26 -8.86 -16.04 8.47
N ASN A 27 -8.98 -15.84 9.78
CA ASN A 27 -10.23 -16.04 10.51
C ASN A 27 -10.72 -14.75 11.21
N TRP A 28 -9.81 -13.83 11.53
CA TRP A 28 -10.18 -12.61 12.22
C TRP A 28 -10.92 -11.64 11.27
N PRO A 29 -12.06 -11.08 11.68
CA PRO A 29 -12.76 -10.03 10.93
C PRO A 29 -11.83 -8.92 10.42
N LEU A 30 -12.09 -8.45 9.20
CA LEU A 30 -11.39 -7.34 8.55
C LEU A 30 -9.88 -7.55 8.27
N MET A 31 -9.37 -8.77 8.42
CA MET A 31 -7.98 -9.10 8.07
C MET A 31 -7.85 -9.59 6.62
N ILE A 32 -6.65 -9.45 6.05
CA ILE A 32 -6.38 -9.70 4.63
C ILE A 32 -6.76 -11.14 4.25
N GLY A 33 -6.33 -12.12 5.06
CA GLY A 33 -6.60 -13.53 4.78
C GLY A 33 -8.08 -13.86 4.74
N ARG A 34 -8.88 -13.29 5.65
CA ARG A 34 -10.33 -13.45 5.63
C ARG A 34 -10.97 -12.76 4.42
N GLY A 35 -10.56 -11.51 4.15
CA GLY A 35 -11.06 -10.75 3.01
C GLY A 35 -10.80 -11.45 1.67
N LEU A 36 -9.61 -12.06 1.49
CA LEU A 36 -9.30 -12.85 0.30
C LEU A 36 -10.26 -14.03 0.12
N ARG A 37 -10.57 -14.76 1.19
CA ARG A 37 -11.53 -15.89 1.13
C ARG A 37 -12.94 -15.43 0.79
N GLU A 38 -13.43 -14.39 1.47
CA GLU A 38 -14.76 -13.85 1.24
C GLU A 38 -14.89 -13.30 -0.19
N THR A 39 -13.84 -12.64 -0.69
CA THR A 39 -13.79 -12.12 -2.07
C THR A 39 -13.77 -13.26 -3.09
N ALA A 40 -12.92 -14.27 -2.92
CA ALA A 40 -12.84 -15.41 -3.82
C ALA A 40 -14.16 -16.20 -3.86
N ALA A 41 -14.78 -16.45 -2.70
CA ALA A 41 -16.08 -17.09 -2.62
C ALA A 41 -17.18 -16.28 -3.32
N LEU A 42 -17.15 -14.95 -3.21
CA LEU A 42 -18.08 -14.09 -3.94
C LEU A 42 -17.85 -14.17 -5.45
N LEU A 43 -16.60 -14.12 -5.91
CA LEU A 43 -16.25 -14.25 -7.33
C LEU A 43 -16.73 -15.59 -7.89
N ALA A 44 -16.51 -16.68 -7.17
CA ALA A 44 -16.99 -18.01 -7.54
C ALA A 44 -18.52 -18.06 -7.67
N ARG A 45 -19.24 -17.46 -6.71
CA ARG A 45 -20.71 -17.37 -6.76
C ARG A 45 -21.23 -16.56 -7.95
N LEU A 46 -20.45 -15.62 -8.46
CA LEU A 46 -20.78 -14.82 -9.65
C LEU A 46 -20.37 -15.51 -10.97
N GLY A 47 -19.91 -16.77 -10.92
CA GLY A 47 -19.47 -17.54 -12.09
C GLY A 47 -18.01 -17.33 -12.47
N GLY A 48 -17.23 -16.61 -11.65
CA GLY A 48 -15.79 -16.52 -11.77
C GLY A 48 -15.06 -17.74 -11.19
N PRO A 49 -13.72 -17.76 -11.27
CA PRO A 49 -12.93 -18.81 -10.63
C PRO A 49 -12.90 -18.62 -9.10
N ASP A 50 -12.89 -19.73 -8.35
CA ASP A 50 -12.48 -19.72 -6.96
C ASP A 50 -10.94 -19.78 -6.90
N VAL A 51 -10.32 -18.72 -6.40
CA VAL A 51 -8.86 -18.57 -6.30
C VAL A 51 -8.39 -18.41 -4.86
N ALA A 52 -9.20 -18.85 -3.89
CA ALA A 52 -8.95 -18.63 -2.48
C ALA A 52 -7.61 -19.23 -2.02
N ASP A 53 -7.34 -20.48 -2.39
CA ASP A 53 -6.16 -21.21 -1.94
C ASP A 53 -4.87 -20.67 -2.58
N GLU A 54 -4.91 -20.32 -3.86
CA GLU A 54 -3.80 -19.67 -4.56
C GLU A 54 -3.50 -18.31 -3.96
N ALA A 55 -4.52 -17.48 -3.71
CA ALA A 55 -4.35 -16.16 -3.12
C ALA A 55 -3.79 -16.24 -1.69
N LEU A 56 -4.26 -17.18 -0.87
CA LEU A 56 -3.74 -17.41 0.48
C LEU A 56 -2.31 -17.95 0.48
N THR A 57 -1.98 -18.82 -0.47
CA THR A 57 -0.62 -19.33 -0.67
C THR A 57 0.32 -18.19 -1.04
N MET A 58 -0.07 -17.37 -2.02
CA MET A 58 0.65 -16.17 -2.42
C MET A 58 0.88 -15.23 -1.23
N MET A 59 -0.15 -14.98 -0.43
CA MET A 59 -0.04 -14.17 0.78
C MET A 59 0.97 -14.76 1.77
N SER A 60 0.91 -16.07 2.06
CA SER A 60 1.81 -16.68 3.04
C SER A 60 3.28 -16.74 2.61
N GLY A 61 3.56 -16.93 1.31
CA GLY A 61 4.93 -17.11 0.81
C GLY A 61 5.59 -15.82 0.34
N HIS A 62 4.80 -14.86 -0.17
CA HIS A 62 5.32 -13.72 -0.91
C HIS A 62 5.03 -12.36 -0.28
N LEU A 63 4.04 -12.25 0.62
CA LEU A 63 3.70 -10.98 1.28
C LEU A 63 4.71 -10.65 2.38
N VAL A 64 5.31 -9.47 2.28
CA VAL A 64 6.14 -8.86 3.30
C VAL A 64 5.43 -7.61 3.78
N ILE A 65 4.96 -7.63 5.03
CA ILE A 65 4.34 -6.47 5.67
C ILE A 65 5.43 -5.65 6.36
N ASN A 66 5.83 -4.54 5.76
CA ASN A 66 6.77 -3.61 6.35
C ASN A 66 6.16 -2.92 7.55
N CYS A 67 6.67 -3.24 8.74
CA CYS A 67 6.16 -2.74 10.00
C CYS A 67 7.00 -1.56 10.53
N ASP A 68 7.38 -0.65 9.64
CA ASP A 68 8.09 0.57 10.02
C ASP A 68 7.10 1.62 10.57
N TRP A 69 7.31 1.95 11.84
CA TRP A 69 6.57 2.97 12.58
C TRP A 69 6.73 4.36 11.99
N SER A 70 7.93 4.66 11.47
CA SER A 70 8.27 5.95 10.90
C SER A 70 7.42 6.25 9.66
N ILE A 71 7.05 5.22 8.90
CA ILE A 71 6.23 5.35 7.68
C ILE A 71 4.73 5.35 8.04
N ALA A 72 4.28 4.44 8.92
CA ALA A 72 2.86 4.29 9.25
C ALA A 72 2.26 5.54 9.91
N GLY A 73 2.94 6.16 10.89
CA GLY A 73 2.51 7.41 11.52
C GLY A 73 1.06 7.43 12.03
N LYS A 74 0.43 8.61 12.03
CA LYS A 74 -0.98 8.83 12.40
C LYS A 74 -1.92 8.46 11.24
N TYR A 75 -3.06 7.83 11.54
CA TYR A 75 -4.11 7.58 10.55
C TYR A 75 -4.66 8.90 9.99
N GLY A 76 -4.99 8.95 8.70
CA GLY A 76 -5.41 10.16 8.00
C GLY A 76 -4.28 11.12 7.60
N ALA A 77 -3.10 11.04 8.22
CA ALA A 77 -2.02 12.01 8.02
C ALA A 77 -0.80 11.41 7.30
N HIS A 78 0.01 12.31 6.73
CA HIS A 78 1.38 12.01 6.33
C HIS A 78 2.26 11.70 7.54
N SER A 79 3.20 10.79 7.36
CA SER A 79 4.40 10.72 8.18
C SER A 79 5.51 11.57 7.54
N GLY A 80 6.60 11.83 8.28
CA GLY A 80 7.77 12.51 7.71
C GLY A 80 8.26 11.85 6.42
N PRO A 81 8.53 10.52 6.42
CA PRO A 81 8.91 9.78 5.22
C PRO A 81 7.87 9.86 4.09
N SER A 82 6.56 9.72 4.39
CA SER A 82 5.55 9.78 3.33
C SER A 82 5.36 11.18 2.75
N LYS A 83 5.58 12.23 3.55
CA LYS A 83 5.59 13.62 3.07
C LYS A 83 6.77 13.86 2.12
N ALA A 84 7.96 13.39 2.49
CA ALA A 84 9.16 13.48 1.64
C ALA A 84 9.00 12.67 0.33
N ALA A 85 8.43 11.47 0.41
CA ALA A 85 8.16 10.63 -0.76
C ALA A 85 7.17 11.28 -1.72
N LYS A 86 6.10 11.90 -1.19
CA LYS A 86 5.16 12.68 -2.01
C LYS A 86 5.86 13.85 -2.71
N ALA A 87 6.69 14.61 -2.00
CA ALA A 87 7.43 15.71 -2.60
C ALA A 87 8.34 15.23 -3.75
N ARG A 88 9.06 14.11 -3.57
CA ARG A 88 9.84 13.48 -4.65
C ARG A 88 8.97 13.12 -5.86
N TYR A 89 7.80 12.51 -5.63
CA TYR A 89 6.86 12.18 -6.70
C TYR A 89 6.39 13.42 -7.46
N ASP A 90 5.90 14.43 -6.74
CA ASP A 90 5.36 15.67 -7.33
C ASP A 90 6.40 16.39 -8.21
N THR A 91 7.68 16.34 -7.83
CA THR A 91 8.77 16.95 -8.62
C THR A 91 9.16 16.14 -9.86
N ALA A 92 9.00 14.82 -9.83
CA ALA A 92 9.43 13.92 -10.89
C ALA A 92 8.35 13.71 -11.95
N VAL A 93 7.08 13.75 -11.56
CA VAL A 93 5.97 13.47 -12.45
C VAL A 93 5.58 14.70 -13.25
N ARG A 94 5.66 14.57 -14.58
CA ARG A 94 5.20 15.57 -15.53
C ARG A 94 4.02 15.00 -16.30
N PRO A 95 2.77 15.35 -15.94
CA PRO A 95 1.62 14.91 -16.71
C PRO A 95 1.71 15.48 -18.15
N PRO A 96 1.13 14.79 -19.15
CA PRO A 96 0.97 15.36 -20.48
C PRO A 96 0.24 16.72 -20.42
N ALA A 97 0.52 17.60 -21.39
CA ALA A 97 -0.14 18.90 -21.46
C ALA A 97 -1.68 18.74 -21.45
N GLY A 98 -2.37 19.48 -20.58
CA GLY A 98 -3.82 19.41 -20.42
C GLY A 98 -4.33 18.29 -19.50
N ALA A 99 -3.47 17.38 -19.04
CA ALA A 99 -3.84 16.40 -18.02
C ALA A 99 -3.66 16.98 -16.60
N PRO A 100 -4.54 16.63 -15.64
CA PRO A 100 -4.37 17.05 -14.25
C PRO A 100 -3.07 16.48 -13.68
N HIS A 101 -2.46 17.19 -12.74
CA HIS A 101 -1.31 16.68 -11.99
C HIS A 101 -1.68 15.38 -11.28
N LEU A 102 -0.84 14.36 -11.45
CA LEU A 102 -1.00 13.14 -10.68
C LEU A 102 -0.77 13.44 -9.21
N TRP A 103 -1.71 13.02 -8.37
CA TRP A 103 -1.66 13.25 -6.94
C TRP A 103 -1.48 11.93 -6.19
N LEU A 104 -0.55 11.92 -5.23
CA LEU A 104 -0.48 10.85 -4.24
C LEU A 104 -1.23 11.27 -2.98
N CYS A 105 -2.28 10.52 -2.64
CA CYS A 105 -2.92 10.63 -1.34
C CYS A 105 -1.89 10.36 -0.23
N GLY A 106 -1.81 11.28 0.73
CA GLY A 106 -0.82 11.19 1.81
C GLY A 106 -1.01 10.03 2.76
N HIS A 107 -2.27 9.64 2.98
CA HIS A 107 -2.60 8.64 3.99
C HIS A 107 -2.28 7.21 3.54
N PHE A 108 -2.63 6.85 2.30
CA PHE A 108 -2.48 5.47 1.79
C PHE A 108 -1.31 5.37 0.80
N THR A 109 -1.41 6.10 -0.31
CA THR A 109 -0.51 5.90 -1.46
C THR A 109 0.90 6.41 -1.17
N ALA A 110 1.05 7.58 -0.53
CA ALA A 110 2.37 8.14 -0.22
C ALA A 110 3.17 7.28 0.77
N LYS A 111 2.52 6.53 1.67
CA LYS A 111 3.20 5.63 2.62
C LYS A 111 3.76 4.40 1.91
N SER A 112 2.96 3.78 1.04
CA SER A 112 3.45 2.69 0.19
C SER A 112 4.51 3.17 -0.80
N PHE A 113 4.41 4.42 -1.28
CA PHE A 113 5.44 5.01 -2.14
C PHE A 113 6.73 5.29 -1.38
N ALA A 114 6.67 5.72 -0.11
CA ALA A 114 7.86 5.83 0.74
C ALA A 114 8.56 4.48 0.92
N LEU A 115 7.80 3.40 1.14
CA LEU A 115 8.35 2.05 1.19
C LEU A 115 9.05 1.67 -0.11
N LEU A 116 8.45 1.97 -1.28
CA LEU A 116 9.10 1.73 -2.57
C LEU A 116 10.44 2.47 -2.69
N LEU A 117 10.48 3.74 -2.31
CA LEU A 117 11.72 4.53 -2.38
C LEU A 117 12.80 3.95 -1.46
N ASN A 118 12.44 3.53 -0.24
CA ASN A 118 13.37 2.86 0.66
C ASN A 118 13.91 1.57 0.04
N LEU A 119 13.04 0.75 -0.57
CA LEU A 119 13.47 -0.46 -1.27
C LEU A 119 14.45 -0.14 -2.40
N LEU A 120 14.20 0.92 -3.19
CA LEU A 120 15.09 1.36 -4.26
C LEU A 120 16.45 1.86 -3.75
N ASP A 121 16.44 2.58 -2.62
CA ASP A 121 17.63 3.14 -2.00
C ASP A 121 18.49 2.04 -1.32
N GLU A 122 17.86 0.94 -0.89
CA GLU A 122 18.52 -0.27 -0.35
C GLU A 122 19.06 -1.22 -1.45
N GLU A 123 18.64 -1.06 -2.70
CA GLU A 123 19.08 -1.97 -3.77
C GLU A 123 20.55 -1.75 -4.18
N PRO A 124 21.29 -2.82 -4.50
CA PRO A 124 22.65 -2.73 -5.01
C PRO A 124 22.71 -2.02 -6.37
N LYS A 125 23.92 -1.98 -6.95
CA LYS A 125 24.25 -1.23 -8.18
C LYS A 125 23.17 -1.41 -9.28
N PRO A 126 22.97 -0.40 -10.16
CA PRO A 126 21.89 -0.39 -11.15
C PRO A 126 21.72 -1.67 -11.99
N ALA A 127 22.81 -2.38 -12.28
CA ALA A 127 22.80 -3.60 -13.09
C ALA A 127 22.16 -4.83 -12.39
N GLU A 128 22.01 -4.79 -11.07
CA GLU A 128 21.46 -5.90 -10.26
C GLU A 128 20.10 -5.54 -9.65
N ARG A 129 19.54 -4.38 -10.02
CA ARG A 129 18.28 -3.92 -9.46
C ARG A 129 17.12 -4.81 -9.89
N ARG A 130 16.30 -5.18 -8.92
CA ARG A 130 15.04 -5.88 -9.16
C ARG A 130 14.07 -4.91 -9.81
N GLN A 131 13.21 -5.44 -10.67
CA GLN A 131 12.08 -4.68 -11.17
C GLN A 131 11.04 -4.52 -10.06
N LEU A 132 10.77 -3.27 -9.67
CA LEU A 132 9.76 -2.93 -8.68
C LEU A 132 8.55 -2.32 -9.38
N ILE A 133 7.38 -2.88 -9.14
CA ILE A 133 6.11 -2.36 -9.65
C ILE A 133 5.37 -1.71 -8.48
N PHE A 134 5.07 -0.42 -8.61
CA PHE A 134 4.21 0.27 -7.68
C PHE A 134 2.75 0.10 -8.10
N TRP A 135 2.01 -0.73 -7.38
CA TRP A 135 0.59 -0.98 -7.63
C TRP A 135 -0.26 -0.30 -6.56
N GLN A 136 -1.25 0.50 -6.99
CA GLN A 136 -2.17 1.15 -6.07
C GLN A 136 -3.56 1.27 -6.71
N THR A 137 -4.61 0.93 -5.95
CA THR A 137 -5.99 0.89 -6.45
C THR A 137 -6.78 2.16 -6.15
N LYS A 138 -6.17 3.15 -5.49
CA LYS A 138 -6.85 4.41 -5.20
C LYS A 138 -6.97 5.22 -6.49
N SER A 139 -8.19 5.65 -6.82
CA SER A 139 -8.46 6.43 -8.02
C SER A 139 -7.63 7.72 -8.04
N LEU A 140 -7.18 8.10 -9.25
CA LEU A 140 -6.55 9.39 -9.51
C LEU A 140 -7.47 10.56 -9.16
N VAL A 141 -8.78 10.32 -9.28
CA VAL A 141 -9.85 11.24 -8.95
C VAL A 141 -10.48 10.74 -7.65
N GLN A 142 -9.99 11.20 -6.50
CA GLN A 142 -10.95 11.50 -5.45
C GLN A 142 -11.53 12.87 -5.81
N PRO A 143 -12.85 13.08 -5.70
CA PRO A 143 -13.35 14.45 -5.76
C PRO A 143 -12.51 15.27 -4.79
N LEU A 144 -11.87 16.33 -5.29
CA LEU A 144 -11.30 17.34 -4.44
C LEU A 144 -12.50 17.89 -3.68
N GLY A 145 -12.71 17.40 -2.46
CA GLY A 145 -13.55 18.12 -1.52
C GLY A 145 -12.99 19.53 -1.42
N ASP A 146 -13.89 20.49 -1.32
CA ASP A 146 -13.62 21.88 -0.95
C ASP A 146 -12.91 22.03 0.42
N ARG A 147 -12.68 20.89 1.09
CA ARG A 147 -11.84 20.71 2.26
C ARG A 147 -10.94 19.51 2.00
N ASP A 148 -9.63 19.69 2.16
CA ASP A 148 -8.77 18.55 2.50
C ASP A 148 -9.41 17.93 3.76
N GLU A 149 -9.68 16.62 3.78
CA GLU A 149 -10.45 15.97 4.85
C GLU A 149 -9.78 16.08 6.25
N TRP A 150 -8.64 16.78 6.34
CA TRP A 150 -7.82 16.98 7.52
C TRP A 150 -7.30 18.41 7.63
N GLY A 151 -8.19 19.40 7.48
CA GLY A 151 -7.89 20.83 7.51
C GLY A 151 -6.85 21.28 8.55
N ALA A 152 -5.91 22.07 8.04
CA ALA A 152 -4.95 22.97 8.69
C ALA A 152 -3.91 22.36 9.67
N TRP A 153 -2.68 22.22 9.17
CA TRP A 153 -1.44 22.39 9.95
C TRP A 153 -0.57 23.44 9.27
#